data_AF-A0A2E6ZI09-F1
#
_entry.id   AF-A0A2E6ZI09-F1
#
_cell.length_a   1.000
_cell.length_b   1.000
_cell.length_c   1.000
_cell.angle_alpha   90.00
_cell.angle_beta   90.00
_cell.angle_gamma   90.00
#
_symmetry.space_group_name_H-M   'P 1'
#
loop_
_entity.id
_entity.type
_entity.pdbx_description
1 polymer ?
#
loop_
_entity_poly.entity_id
_entity_poly.type
_entity_poly.pdbx_seq_one_letter_code
_entity_poly.pdbx_strand_id
1 'polypeptide(L)'
;MNFLASPLGILSILTIVALAAVMYTPKKYVGIWRELAKLYETNKRPVSTNFNNEEIKVGSSDYSQVDIALNDDGFWIVHNKNIEPKHAPDCLLIPWNCVRFRQEKENRQNFQIRGKSPIELWVTNELGTAMQRRSDRYTIEDELK
;
A
#
# COMPACT_ATOMS: atom_id res chain seq x y z
N MET A 1 14.99 46.85 21.78
CA MET A 1 14.70 45.94 20.64
C MET A 1 16.01 45.33 20.20
N ASN A 2 16.33 44.11 20.64
CA ASN A 2 17.59 43.44 20.28
C ASN A 2 17.44 42.78 18.91
N PHE A 3 17.76 43.56 17.88
CA PHE A 3 17.80 43.16 16.48
C PHE A 3 19.11 42.42 16.19
N LEU A 4 19.32 41.29 16.86
CA LEU A 4 20.43 40.37 16.60
C LEU A 4 19.89 38.94 16.52
N ALA A 5 18.87 38.74 15.68
CA ALA A 5 18.63 37.43 15.09
C ALA A 5 19.80 37.18 14.13
N SER A 6 20.90 36.66 14.70
CA SER A 6 22.14 36.36 13.99
C SER A 6 21.87 35.48 12.77
N PRO A 7 22.51 35.71 11.61
CA PRO A 7 22.34 34.87 10.41
C PRO A 7 22.60 33.38 10.66
N LEU A 8 23.35 33.05 11.72
CA LEU A 8 23.57 31.69 12.22
C LEU A 8 22.30 30.99 12.72
N GLY A 9 21.35 31.73 13.31
CA GLY A 9 20.06 31.20 13.77
C GLY A 9 19.14 30.83 12.60
N ILE A 10 19.20 31.60 11.51
CA ILE A 10 18.42 31.35 10.29
C ILE A 10 18.97 30.13 9.54
N LEU A 11 20.30 30.00 9.46
CA LEU A 11 20.96 28.83 8.87
C LEU A 11 20.63 27.53 9.60
N SER A 12 20.61 27.54 10.94
CA SER A 12 20.26 26.36 11.73
C SER A 12 18.79 25.95 11.54
N ILE A 13 17.85 26.92 11.49
CA ILE A 13 16.44 26.64 11.15
C ILE A 13 16.31 26.09 9.73
N LEU A 14 16.98 26.68 8.74
CA LEU A 14 16.98 26.20 7.35
C LEU A 14 17.56 24.78 7.24
N THR A 15 18.58 24.45 8.03
CA THR A 15 19.18 23.11 8.03
C THR A 15 18.25 22.08 8.66
N ILE A 16 17.55 22.44 9.74
CA ILE A 16 16.54 21.58 10.37
C ILE A 16 15.33 21.41 9.44
N VAL A 17 14.88 22.47 8.76
CA VAL A 17 13.79 22.41 7.77
C VAL A 17 14.21 21.61 6.53
N ALA A 18 15.46 21.73 6.09
CA ALA A 18 16.01 20.92 5.01
C ALA A 18 16.13 19.45 5.41
N LEU A 19 16.62 19.14 6.63
CA LEU A 19 16.61 17.76 7.15
C LEU A 19 15.18 17.23 7.31
N ALA A 20 14.25 18.05 7.79
CA ALA A 20 12.85 17.68 7.91
C ALA A 20 12.23 17.46 6.53
N ALA A 21 12.55 18.25 5.51
CA ALA A 21 12.09 18.09 4.13
C ALA A 21 12.77 16.93 3.39
N VAL A 22 13.99 16.55 3.77
CA VAL A 22 14.67 15.35 3.28
C VAL A 22 14.11 14.10 3.96
N MET A 23 13.77 14.18 5.26
CA MET A 23 13.09 13.09 5.99
C MET A 23 11.60 12.97 5.61
N TYR A 24 10.92 14.08 5.32
CA TYR A 24 9.66 14.13 4.58
C TYR A 24 9.93 13.96 3.09
N THR A 25 10.51 12.82 2.71
CA THR A 25 10.84 12.50 1.32
C THR A 25 9.61 12.71 0.43
N PRO A 26 9.53 13.78 -0.40
CA PRO A 26 8.41 13.99 -1.30
C PRO A 26 8.73 13.25 -2.59
N LYS A 27 8.92 11.93 -2.47
CA LYS A 27 9.23 11.03 -3.60
C LYS A 27 8.75 9.60 -3.37
N LYS A 28 7.73 9.40 -2.54
CA LYS A 28 7.46 8.03 -2.07
C LYS A 28 6.89 7.15 -3.19
N TYR A 29 5.73 7.43 -3.79
CA TYR A 29 5.14 6.58 -4.84
C TYR A 29 4.31 7.44 -5.83
N VAL A 30 4.15 7.02 -7.10
CA VAL A 30 3.40 7.77 -8.16
C VAL A 30 2.11 7.04 -8.54
N GLY A 31 1.10 7.78 -8.97
CA GLY A 31 -0.15 7.21 -9.49
C GLY A 31 -0.95 6.47 -8.41
N ILE A 32 -1.42 5.27 -8.75
CA ILE A 32 -2.37 4.49 -7.96
C ILE A 32 -1.74 3.98 -6.66
N TRP A 33 -0.44 3.68 -6.67
CA TRP A 33 0.31 3.32 -5.45
C TRP A 33 0.29 4.43 -4.40
N ARG A 34 0.33 5.70 -4.83
CA ARG A 34 0.21 6.85 -3.92
C ARG A 34 -1.18 6.93 -3.29
N GLU A 35 -2.21 6.57 -4.04
CA GLU A 35 -3.58 6.57 -3.55
C GLU A 35 -3.80 5.46 -2.52
N LEU A 36 -3.31 4.24 -2.81
CA LEU A 36 -3.29 3.16 -1.83
C LEU A 36 -2.49 3.53 -0.57
N ALA A 37 -1.31 4.14 -0.74
CA ALA A 37 -0.48 4.56 0.38
C ALA A 37 -1.21 5.53 1.31
N LYS A 38 -1.89 6.53 0.74
CA LYS A 38 -2.64 7.51 1.53
C LYS A 38 -3.74 6.88 2.40
N LEU A 39 -4.32 5.77 1.95
CA LEU A 39 -5.44 5.12 2.62
C LEU A 39 -4.98 4.01 3.58
N TYR A 40 -3.91 3.30 3.22
CA TYR A 40 -3.58 2.00 3.79
C TYR A 40 -2.11 1.85 4.21
N GLU A 41 -1.24 2.85 4.00
CA GLU A 41 0.15 2.80 4.45
C GLU A 41 0.21 2.73 5.97
N THR A 42 1.07 1.85 6.47
CA THR A 42 1.22 1.62 7.90
C THR A 42 2.68 1.33 8.24
N ASN A 43 3.08 1.76 9.44
CA ASN A 43 4.41 1.48 9.98
C ASN A 43 4.49 0.09 10.63
N LYS A 44 3.35 -0.59 10.78
CA LYS A 44 3.28 -1.96 11.29
C LYS A 44 3.75 -2.94 10.21
N ARG A 45 4.15 -4.14 10.62
CA ARG A 45 4.51 -5.23 9.72
C ARG A 45 3.74 -6.50 10.07
N PRO A 46 3.43 -7.35 9.08
CA PRO A 46 2.89 -8.67 9.38
C PRO A 46 3.92 -9.52 10.12
N VAL A 47 3.46 -10.41 10.99
CA VAL A 47 4.30 -11.35 11.75
C VAL A 47 4.96 -12.37 10.80
N SER A 48 4.26 -12.75 9.74
CA SER A 48 4.71 -13.70 8.72
C SER A 48 4.07 -13.37 7.37
N THR A 49 4.77 -13.63 6.28
CA THR A 49 4.23 -13.59 4.92
C THR A 49 3.73 -14.97 4.51
N ASN A 50 2.61 -15.01 3.79
CA ASN A 50 2.01 -16.27 3.32
C ASN A 50 2.42 -16.59 1.88
N PHE A 51 2.60 -15.54 1.08
CA PHE A 51 2.99 -15.64 -0.32
C PHE A 51 4.17 -14.70 -0.54
N ASN A 52 5.25 -15.22 -1.13
CA ASN A 52 6.49 -14.48 -1.34
C ASN A 52 6.72 -14.30 -2.84
N ASN A 53 7.21 -13.13 -3.26
CA ASN A 53 7.45 -12.78 -4.66
C ASN A 53 6.22 -12.90 -5.56
N GLU A 54 5.05 -12.55 -5.04
CA GLU A 54 3.81 -12.52 -5.82
C GLU A 54 3.83 -11.39 -6.84
N GLU A 55 3.42 -11.71 -8.06
CA GLU A 55 3.29 -10.73 -9.12
C GLU A 55 1.87 -10.15 -9.15
N ILE A 56 1.73 -8.91 -8.67
CA ILE A 56 0.45 -8.21 -8.62
C ILE A 56 0.44 -7.01 -9.57
N LYS A 57 -0.73 -6.65 -10.09
CA LYS A 57 -0.92 -5.42 -10.86
C LYS A 57 -1.97 -4.54 -10.19
N VAL A 58 -1.58 -3.31 -9.90
CA VAL A 58 -2.43 -2.33 -9.23
C VAL A 58 -2.92 -1.31 -10.25
N GLY A 59 -4.21 -1.37 -10.57
CA GLY A 59 -4.87 -0.56 -11.57
C GLY A 59 -4.17 -0.62 -12.93
N SER A 60 -3.79 0.54 -13.46
CA SER A 60 -3.07 0.65 -14.72
C SER A 60 -1.55 0.52 -14.61
N SER A 61 -1.00 0.27 -13.41
CA SER A 61 0.44 0.13 -13.21
C SER A 61 0.98 -1.17 -13.80
N ASP A 62 2.29 -1.22 -14.01
CA ASP A 62 2.99 -2.46 -14.35
C ASP A 62 2.93 -3.45 -13.18
N TYR A 63 3.12 -4.72 -13.52
CA TYR A 63 3.22 -5.77 -12.53
C TYR A 63 4.38 -5.50 -11.57
N SER A 64 4.12 -5.70 -10.29
CA SER A 64 5.05 -5.47 -9.19
C SER A 64 5.19 -6.76 -8.40
N GLN A 65 6.42 -7.16 -8.12
CA GLN A 65 6.71 -8.28 -7.24
C GLN A 65 6.67 -7.82 -5.78
N VAL A 66 5.82 -8.45 -4.99
CA VAL A 66 5.57 -8.12 -3.59
C VAL A 66 5.44 -9.37 -2.74
N ASP A 67 5.65 -9.24 -1.45
CA ASP A 67 5.27 -10.27 -0.51
C ASP A 67 3.88 -9.95 0.05
N ILE A 68 3.03 -10.97 0.17
CA ILE A 68 1.67 -10.84 0.68
C ILE A 68 1.51 -11.65 1.97
N ALA A 69 0.94 -11.00 2.98
CA ALA A 69 0.47 -11.69 4.18
C ALA A 69 -1.05 -11.57 4.27
N LEU A 70 -1.73 -12.67 4.53
CA LEU A 70 -3.17 -12.72 4.72
C LEU A 70 -3.46 -12.99 6.20
N ASN A 71 -4.13 -12.06 6.88
CA ASN A 71 -4.58 -12.20 8.26
C ASN A 71 -6.11 -12.15 8.35
N ASP A 72 -6.66 -12.22 9.56
CA ASP A 72 -8.10 -12.12 9.79
C ASP A 72 -8.63 -10.71 9.53
N ASP A 73 -7.83 -9.67 9.80
CA ASP A 73 -8.24 -8.26 9.63
C ASP A 73 -8.19 -7.78 8.17
N GLY A 74 -7.33 -8.38 7.35
CA GLY A 74 -7.06 -7.91 6.00
C GLY A 74 -5.87 -8.62 5.38
N PHE A 75 -5.39 -8.06 4.27
CA PHE A 75 -4.14 -8.48 3.65
C PHE A 75 -3.11 -7.35 3.66
N TRP A 76 -1.86 -7.77 3.74
CA TRP A 76 -0.71 -6.90 3.73
C TRP A 76 -0.02 -6.99 2.37
N ILE A 77 0.30 -5.84 1.79
CA ILE A 77 1.25 -5.76 0.68
C ILE A 77 2.57 -5.27 1.26
N VAL A 78 3.60 -6.09 1.19
CA VAL A 78 4.94 -5.78 1.67
C VAL A 78 5.85 -5.66 0.47
N HIS A 79 6.49 -4.50 0.31
CA HIS A 79 7.44 -4.31 -0.78
C HIS A 79 8.67 -5.19 -0.57
N ASN A 80 9.02 -5.99 -1.59
CA ASN A 80 10.26 -6.74 -1.55
C ASN A 80 11.45 -5.80 -1.77
N LYS A 81 12.25 -5.60 -0.73
CA LYS A 81 13.41 -4.69 -0.72
C LYS A 81 14.51 -5.08 -1.71
N ASN A 82 14.48 -6.29 -2.25
CA ASN A 82 15.48 -6.78 -3.19
C ASN A 82 15.20 -6.34 -4.64
N ILE A 83 14.12 -5.59 -4.89
CA ILE A 83 13.69 -5.17 -6.22
C ILE A 83 13.68 -3.65 -6.28
N GLU A 84 14.53 -3.08 -7.15
CA GLU A 84 14.49 -1.67 -7.54
C GLU A 84 13.64 -1.49 -8.80
N PRO A 85 12.91 -0.36 -8.98
CA PRO A 85 12.91 0.84 -8.15
C PRO A 85 11.63 1.03 -7.32
N LYS A 86 11.77 1.87 -6.28
CA LYS A 86 10.81 2.28 -5.25
C LYS A 86 9.46 2.80 -5.79
N HIS A 87 8.57 1.92 -6.25
CA HIS A 87 7.24 2.30 -6.72
C HIS A 87 6.10 1.87 -5.80
N ALA A 88 6.31 0.90 -4.92
CA ALA A 88 5.31 0.45 -3.96
C ALA A 88 5.66 0.85 -2.51
N PRO A 89 4.66 1.21 -1.69
CA PRO A 89 4.80 1.47 -0.26
C PRO A 89 5.48 0.33 0.49
N ASP A 90 6.29 0.67 1.50
CA ASP A 90 7.02 -0.31 2.30
C ASP A 90 6.07 -1.38 2.88
N CYS A 91 4.91 -0.94 3.36
CA CYS A 91 3.89 -1.83 3.88
C CYS A 91 2.50 -1.18 3.79
N LEU A 92 1.55 -1.90 3.19
CA LEU A 92 0.13 -1.54 3.15
C LEU A 92 -0.66 -2.59 3.91
N LEU A 93 -1.65 -2.18 4.70
CA LEU A 93 -2.67 -3.06 5.27
C LEU A 93 -4.03 -2.68 4.69
N ILE A 94 -4.61 -3.57 3.89
CA ILE A 94 -5.90 -3.39 3.26
C ILE A 94 -6.92 -4.30 3.97
N PRO A 95 -7.89 -3.73 4.71
CA PRO A 95 -8.91 -4.51 5.41
C PRO A 95 -9.83 -5.26 4.45
N TRP A 96 -10.31 -6.45 4.84
CA TRP A 96 -11.15 -7.27 3.96
C TRP A 96 -12.47 -6.61 3.56
N ASN A 97 -13.07 -5.79 4.43
CA ASN A 97 -14.30 -5.05 4.11
C ASN A 97 -14.11 -3.98 3.00
N CYS A 98 -12.86 -3.66 2.64
CA CYS A 98 -12.52 -2.75 1.56
C CYS A 98 -12.28 -3.49 0.24
N VAL A 99 -12.41 -4.81 0.20
CA VAL A 99 -11.98 -5.66 -0.92
C VAL A 99 -13.16 -6.45 -1.44
N ARG A 100 -13.42 -6.37 -2.74
CA ARG A 100 -14.49 -7.12 -3.40
C ARG A 100 -13.94 -7.85 -4.62
N PHE A 101 -14.21 -9.15 -4.71
CA PHE A 101 -13.94 -9.90 -5.93
C PHE A 101 -14.79 -9.33 -7.10
N ARG A 102 -14.19 -9.23 -8.29
CA ARG A 102 -14.88 -8.74 -9.49
C ARG A 102 -15.01 -9.81 -10.55
N GLN A 103 -13.88 -10.40 -10.96
CA GLN A 103 -13.85 -11.36 -12.06
C GLN A 103 -12.55 -12.15 -12.07
N GLU A 104 -12.56 -13.25 -12.83
CA GLU A 104 -11.37 -14.02 -13.21
C GLU A 104 -11.13 -13.87 -14.71
N LYS A 105 -9.87 -13.67 -15.11
CA LYS A 105 -9.44 -13.59 -16.51
C LYS A 105 -8.01 -14.07 -16.66
N GLU A 106 -7.73 -14.89 -17.67
CA GLU A 106 -6.36 -15.30 -18.04
C GLU A 106 -5.55 -15.88 -16.85
N ASN A 107 -6.17 -16.74 -16.04
CA ASN A 107 -5.58 -17.34 -14.84
C ASN A 107 -5.13 -16.31 -13.76
N ARG A 108 -5.77 -15.15 -13.77
CA ARG A 108 -5.63 -14.11 -12.75
C ARG A 108 -7.00 -13.69 -12.23
N GLN A 109 -7.03 -13.23 -10.99
CA GLN A 109 -8.25 -12.75 -10.37
C GLN A 109 -8.15 -11.25 -10.11
N ASN A 110 -9.24 -10.53 -10.37
CA ASN A 110 -9.37 -9.09 -10.16
C ASN A 110 -10.21 -8.83 -8.90
N PHE A 111 -9.63 -8.02 -8.02
CA PHE A 111 -10.27 -7.46 -6.84
C PHE A 111 -10.39 -5.95 -6.98
N GLN A 112 -11.52 -5.41 -6.53
CA GLN A 112 -11.71 -3.98 -6.38
C GLN A 112 -11.44 -3.59 -4.94
N ILE A 113 -10.50 -2.68 -4.74
CA ILE A 113 -10.16 -2.07 -3.45
C ILE A 113 -10.90 -0.73 -3.34
N ARG A 114 -11.54 -0.49 -2.19
CA ARG A 114 -12.21 0.77 -1.86
C ARG A 114 -11.19 1.91 -1.88
N GLY A 115 -11.55 3.01 -2.54
CA GLY A 115 -10.75 4.22 -2.65
C GLY A 115 -11.60 5.37 -3.14
N LYS A 116 -11.00 6.57 -3.30
CA LYS A 116 -11.72 7.73 -3.88
C LYS A 116 -12.25 7.41 -5.28
N SER A 117 -11.43 6.71 -6.06
CA SER A 117 -11.84 5.91 -7.21
C SER A 117 -11.54 4.46 -6.87
N PRO A 118 -12.43 3.50 -7.19
CA PRO A 118 -12.14 2.10 -6.92
C PRO A 118 -10.88 1.63 -7.65
N ILE A 119 -9.97 0.99 -6.92
CA ILE A 119 -8.67 0.57 -7.45
C ILE A 119 -8.74 -0.91 -7.79
N GLU A 120 -8.40 -1.27 -9.04
CA GLU A 120 -8.31 -2.68 -9.42
C GLU A 120 -7.01 -3.29 -8.91
N LEU A 121 -7.07 -4.54 -8.48
CA LEU A 121 -5.93 -5.34 -8.06
C LEU A 121 -6.03 -6.69 -8.75
N TRP A 122 -5.08 -6.95 -9.65
CA TRP A 122 -4.93 -8.21 -10.33
C TRP A 122 -3.87 -9.05 -9.63
N VAL A 123 -4.24 -10.27 -9.25
CA VAL A 123 -3.38 -11.22 -8.53
C VAL A 123 -3.32 -12.57 -9.24
N THR A 124 -2.35 -13.39 -8.88
CA THR A 124 -2.26 -14.80 -9.28
C THR A 124 -3.49 -15.58 -8.81
N ASN A 125 -3.85 -16.66 -9.49
CA ASN A 125 -5.04 -17.45 -9.15
C ASN A 125 -4.95 -18.05 -7.73
N GLU A 126 -3.76 -18.48 -7.32
CA GLU A 126 -3.54 -19.06 -5.99
C GLU A 126 -3.79 -18.03 -4.87
N LEU A 127 -3.15 -16.86 -4.96
CA LEU A 127 -3.37 -15.75 -4.04
C LEU A 127 -4.83 -15.29 -4.09
N GLY A 128 -5.39 -15.13 -5.29
CA GLY A 128 -6.76 -14.69 -5.50
C GLY A 128 -7.77 -15.62 -4.82
N THR A 129 -7.63 -16.93 -5.00
CA THR A 129 -8.51 -17.92 -4.38
C THR A 129 -8.47 -17.82 -2.85
N ALA A 130 -7.28 -17.58 -2.28
CA ALA A 130 -7.12 -17.37 -0.84
C ALA A 130 -7.75 -16.04 -0.37
N MET A 131 -7.61 -14.97 -1.16
CA MET A 131 -8.22 -13.66 -0.88
C MET A 131 -9.75 -13.72 -0.97
N GLN A 132 -10.31 -14.35 -2.00
CA GLN A 132 -11.75 -14.46 -2.22
C GLN A 132 -12.45 -15.17 -1.06
N ARG A 133 -11.90 -16.32 -0.64
CA ARG A 133 -12.42 -17.07 0.52
C ARG A 133 -12.51 -16.24 1.80
N ARG A 134 -11.61 -15.26 1.97
CA ARG A 134 -11.58 -14.37 3.14
C ARG A 134 -12.47 -13.15 2.94
N SER A 135 -12.46 -12.52 1.77
CA SER A 135 -13.31 -11.35 1.48
C SER A 135 -14.80 -11.70 1.52
N ASP A 136 -15.19 -12.89 1.05
CA ASP A 136 -16.59 -13.30 1.00
C ASP A 136 -17.20 -13.43 2.40
N ARG A 137 -16.40 -13.85 3.39
CA ARG A 137 -16.81 -13.89 4.80
C ARG A 137 -17.24 -12.51 5.32
N TYR A 138 -16.58 -11.45 4.88
CA TYR A 138 -16.84 -10.07 5.30
C TYR A 138 -17.81 -9.32 4.39
N THR A 139 -18.14 -9.84 3.21
CA THR A 139 -19.22 -9.30 2.35
C THR A 139 -20.59 -9.57 2.96
N ILE A 140 -20.76 -10.73 3.58
CA ILE A 140 -22.04 -11.17 4.16
C ILE A 140 -22.44 -10.33 5.39
N GLU A 141 -21.48 -9.78 6.13
CA GLU A 141 -21.76 -9.00 7.35
C GLU A 141 -22.22 -7.55 7.07
N ASP A 142 -21.88 -6.98 5.91
CA ASP A 142 -22.28 -5.62 5.52
C ASP A 142 -23.73 -5.56 4.99
N GLU A 143 -24.32 -6.67 4.54
CA GLU A 143 -25.72 -6.74 4.08
C GLU A 143 -26.72 -6.98 5.22
N LEU A 144 -26.24 -7.28 6.43
CA LEU A 144 -27.04 -7.56 7.62
C LEU A 144 -27.17 -6.34 8.57
N LYS A 145 -26.70 -5.16 8.17
CA LYS A 145 -26.85 -3.88 8.90
C LYS A 145 -27.68 -2.89 8.12
#